data_AF-A0A5Q0UP87-F1
#
_entry.id   AF-A0A5Q0UP87-F1
#
_cell.length_a   1.000
_cell.length_b   1.000
_cell.length_c   1.000
_cell.angle_alpha   90.00
_cell.angle_beta   90.00
_cell.angle_gamma   90.00
#
_symmetry.space_group_name_H-M   'P 1'
#
loop_
_entity.id
_entity.type
_entity.pdbx_description
1 polymer ?
#
loop_
_entity_poly.entity_id
_entity_poly.type
_entity_poly.pdbx_seq_one_letter_code
_entity_poly.pdbx_strand_id
1 'polypeptide(L)'
;MATTDSFEGSRRPLATELLIVVAALLAIQLWTGTLWQRVVGPAVRNLPLADALGVDGLGAFLASSFVYSGLLVASVVVIAAVYVRARNVPVGTALPGRSDLAMVALAVATPLVLIGVTDLVGNVTSVPFKTLVLTAYAERASATFAAGTTLASVFVAVPLAVVLNQVLVQGSFRSITSSDAAIALTTLLGAFVLGDQGLVGGIGETSKYVGVGLFALASLAVHVSRTRFDARWIWAVAAVPAVLFVVLSGVQWVASIASIAAGLYGLANVATLGVAAYTYERTDSLLVPALAYASLLVASEAVVFLFEPGPLW
;
A
#
# COMPACT_ATOMS: atom_id res chain seq x y z
N MET A 1 35.52 44.86 9.68
CA MET A 1 34.15 45.21 9.27
C MET A 1 33.47 43.89 8.87
N ALA A 2 32.46 43.48 9.64
CA ALA A 2 31.63 42.28 9.42
C ALA A 2 30.93 42.34 8.05
N THR A 3 30.48 41.24 7.41
CA THR A 3 29.52 40.20 7.86
C THR A 3 29.79 38.89 7.08
N THR A 4 30.03 37.72 7.69
CA THR A 4 29.03 36.73 8.15
C THR A 4 27.70 36.76 7.39
N ASP A 5 27.57 35.92 6.37
CA ASP A 5 26.30 35.22 6.11
C ASP A 5 26.60 33.72 6.05
N SER A 6 26.33 33.10 7.18
CA SER A 6 26.22 31.68 7.40
C SER A 6 25.16 31.10 6.47
N PHE A 7 25.58 30.39 5.42
CA PHE A 7 24.79 29.28 4.88
C PHE A 7 24.82 28.11 5.89
N GLU A 8 24.36 28.36 7.11
CA GLU A 8 23.78 27.33 7.95
C GLU A 8 22.41 27.01 7.37
N GLY A 9 22.41 26.37 6.19
CA GLY A 9 21.27 25.60 5.74
C GLY A 9 21.01 24.59 6.84
N SER A 10 19.93 24.80 7.60
CA SER A 10 19.48 23.96 8.70
C SER A 10 19.51 22.49 8.27
N ARG A 11 20.63 21.81 8.54
CA ARG A 11 20.78 20.37 8.38
C ARG A 11 19.94 19.75 9.48
N ARG A 12 18.63 19.63 9.25
CA ARG A 12 17.77 18.85 10.12
C ARG A 12 18.44 17.48 10.30
N PRO A 13 18.71 17.05 11.53
CA PRO A 13 19.37 15.78 11.73
C PRO A 13 18.50 14.69 11.13
N LEU A 14 19.07 13.90 10.23
CA LEU A 14 18.46 12.81 9.47
C LEU A 14 17.68 11.81 10.36
N ALA A 15 18.06 11.71 11.64
CA ALA A 15 17.34 10.96 12.67
C ALA A 15 15.95 11.55 12.98
N THR A 16 15.84 12.88 13.08
CA THR A 16 14.56 13.59 13.22
C THR A 16 13.68 13.39 12.00
N GLU A 17 14.28 13.36 10.81
CA GLU A 17 13.59 13.14 9.56
C GLU A 17 12.93 11.75 9.47
N LEU A 18 13.65 10.69 9.81
CA LEU A 18 13.06 9.35 9.83
C LEU A 18 12.11 9.13 11.02
N LEU A 19 12.33 9.79 12.16
CA LEU A 19 11.38 9.76 13.27
C LEU A 19 10.04 10.40 12.90
N ILE A 20 10.03 11.44 12.07
CA ILE A 20 8.80 12.04 11.52
C ILE A 20 8.09 11.07 10.57
N VAL A 21 8.83 10.27 9.78
CA VAL A 21 8.25 9.24 8.89
C VAL A 21 7.59 8.15 9.72
N VAL A 22 8.31 7.62 10.72
CA VAL A 22 7.77 6.62 11.66
C VAL A 22 6.56 7.18 12.39
N ALA A 23 6.62 8.42 12.87
CA ALA A 23 5.50 9.09 13.53
C ALA A 23 4.31 9.26 12.57
N ALA A 24 4.53 9.59 11.30
CA ALA A 24 3.47 9.71 10.30
C ALA A 24 2.80 8.36 10.01
N LEU A 25 3.60 7.29 9.86
CA LEU A 25 3.07 5.93 9.68
C LEU A 25 2.30 5.45 10.92
N LEU A 26 2.81 5.71 12.12
CA LEU A 26 2.12 5.41 13.38
C LEU A 26 0.85 6.25 13.56
N ALA A 27 0.86 7.53 13.16
CA ALA A 27 -0.31 8.40 13.21
C ALA A 27 -1.41 7.90 12.27
N ILE A 28 -1.05 7.51 11.05
CA ILE A 28 -1.99 6.89 10.11
C ILE A 28 -2.52 5.59 10.70
N GLN A 29 -1.68 4.75 11.30
CA GLN A 29 -2.15 3.52 11.92
C GLN A 29 -3.13 3.77 13.08
N LEU A 30 -2.78 4.66 14.00
CA LEU A 30 -3.64 5.01 15.13
C LEU A 30 -4.96 5.57 14.64
N TRP A 31 -4.92 6.36 13.56
CA TRP A 31 -6.09 6.89 12.90
C TRP A 31 -6.93 5.77 12.26
N THR A 32 -6.39 4.99 11.31
CA THR A 32 -7.16 4.02 10.52
C THR A 32 -7.55 2.77 11.31
N GLY A 33 -6.67 2.27 12.18
CA GLY A 33 -6.87 1.04 12.95
C GLY A 33 -7.65 1.26 14.24
N THR A 34 -7.31 2.28 15.03
CA THR A 34 -7.90 2.45 16.37
C THR A 34 -9.02 3.48 16.38
N LEU A 35 -8.72 4.73 16.03
CA LEU A 35 -9.67 5.83 16.17
C LEU A 35 -10.82 5.73 15.16
N TRP A 36 -10.51 5.38 13.92
CA TRP A 36 -11.51 5.22 12.88
C TRP A 36 -12.41 4.03 13.15
N GLN A 37 -11.86 2.84 13.42
CA GLN A 37 -12.70 1.65 13.64
C GLN A 37 -13.53 1.74 14.92
N ARG A 38 -13.01 2.35 16.00
CA ARG A 38 -13.67 2.33 17.32
C ARG A 38 -14.48 3.58 17.64
N VAL A 39 -14.17 4.73 17.06
CA VAL A 39 -14.76 6.02 17.45
C VAL A 39 -15.49 6.67 16.29
N VAL A 40 -14.75 7.03 15.23
CA VAL A 40 -15.30 7.84 14.13
C VAL A 40 -16.21 7.01 13.23
N GLY A 41 -15.79 5.78 12.92
CA GLY A 41 -16.49 4.90 12.00
C GLY A 41 -17.90 4.54 12.44
N PRO A 42 -18.12 4.10 13.69
CA PRO A 42 -19.48 3.85 14.20
C PRO A 42 -20.39 5.08 14.11
N ALA A 43 -19.88 6.27 14.42
CA ALA A 43 -20.66 7.50 14.34
C ALA A 43 -21.05 7.86 12.89
N VAL A 44 -20.13 7.69 11.94
CA VAL A 44 -20.37 7.98 10.51
C VAL A 44 -21.28 6.95 9.86
N ARG A 45 -21.19 5.66 10.24
CA ARG A 45 -22.07 4.59 9.73
C ARG A 45 -23.54 4.79 10.08
N ASN A 46 -23.81 5.46 11.20
CA ASN A 46 -25.17 5.69 11.69
C ASN A 46 -25.83 6.95 11.09
N LEU A 47 -25.18 7.63 10.15
CA LEU A 47 -25.78 8.77 9.46
C LEU A 47 -26.92 8.30 8.54
N PRO A 48 -28.10 8.95 8.54
CA PRO A 48 -29.25 8.59 7.71
C PRO A 48 -29.06 9.06 6.25
N LEU A 49 -27.96 8.66 5.63
CA LEU A 49 -27.53 9.10 4.30
C LEU A 49 -28.45 8.61 3.18
N ALA A 50 -28.96 7.39 3.28
CA ALA A 50 -29.87 6.83 2.29
C ALA A 50 -31.17 7.63 2.21
N ASP A 51 -31.75 7.96 3.37
CA ASP A 51 -32.97 8.76 3.47
C ASP A 51 -32.74 10.20 2.99
N ALA A 52 -31.60 10.80 3.35
CA ALA A 52 -31.25 12.16 2.94
C ALA A 52 -31.00 12.30 1.42
N LEU A 53 -30.48 11.26 0.78
CA LEU A 53 -30.15 11.24 -0.65
C LEU A 53 -31.28 10.66 -1.52
N GLY A 54 -32.34 10.13 -0.91
CA GLY A 54 -33.48 9.54 -1.63
C GLY A 54 -33.10 8.32 -2.47
N VAL A 55 -32.09 7.55 -2.04
CA VAL A 55 -31.60 6.35 -2.75
C VAL A 55 -31.83 5.09 -1.93
N ASP A 56 -32.18 4.01 -2.63
CA ASP A 56 -32.45 2.69 -2.07
C ASP A 56 -31.51 1.61 -2.64
N GLY A 57 -31.53 0.42 -2.02
CA GLY A 57 -30.76 -0.75 -2.47
C GLY A 57 -29.27 -0.48 -2.69
N LEU A 58 -28.80 -0.73 -3.91
CA LEU A 58 -27.39 -0.50 -4.30
C LEU A 58 -26.99 0.98 -4.20
N GLY A 59 -27.89 1.91 -4.50
CA GLY A 59 -27.61 3.34 -4.40
C GLY A 59 -27.33 3.77 -2.96
N ALA A 60 -28.14 3.27 -2.01
CA ALA A 60 -27.92 3.47 -0.58
C ALA A 60 -26.59 2.84 -0.09
N PHE A 61 -26.29 1.62 -0.55
CA PHE A 61 -25.04 0.94 -0.25
C PHE A 61 -23.81 1.72 -0.75
N LEU A 62 -23.83 2.16 -2.00
CA LEU A 62 -22.73 2.93 -2.58
C LEU A 62 -22.58 4.30 -1.92
N ALA A 63 -23.68 5.02 -1.71
CA ALA A 63 -23.65 6.33 -1.05
C ALA A 63 -23.06 6.24 0.36
N SER A 64 -23.54 5.29 1.18
CA SER A 64 -23.02 5.05 2.52
C SER A 64 -21.55 4.62 2.50
N SER A 65 -21.19 3.72 1.58
CA SER A 65 -19.80 3.27 1.40
C SER A 65 -18.88 4.43 1.01
N PHE A 66 -19.22 5.24 0.01
CA PHE A 66 -18.39 6.36 -0.44
C PHE A 66 -18.29 7.47 0.59
N VAL A 67 -19.33 7.76 1.36
CA VAL A 67 -19.24 8.80 2.41
C VAL A 67 -18.37 8.33 3.56
N TYR A 68 -18.60 7.10 4.03
CA TYR A 68 -17.79 6.49 5.08
C TYR A 68 -16.32 6.41 4.65
N SER A 69 -16.07 5.76 3.52
CA SER A 69 -14.73 5.55 2.96
C SER A 69 -14.07 6.85 2.51
N GLY A 70 -14.84 7.80 1.99
CA GLY A 70 -14.32 9.07 1.49
C GLY A 70 -13.78 9.92 2.61
N LEU A 71 -14.43 9.93 3.78
CA LEU A 71 -13.92 10.63 4.95
C LEU A 71 -12.64 9.96 5.49
N LEU A 72 -12.54 8.63 5.44
CA LEU A 72 -11.30 7.89 5.75
C LEU A 72 -10.16 8.25 4.79
N VAL A 73 -10.43 8.20 3.48
CA VAL A 73 -9.44 8.54 2.45
C VAL A 73 -9.00 10.00 2.60
N ALA A 74 -9.95 10.93 2.73
CA ALA A 74 -9.67 12.35 2.87
C ALA A 74 -8.81 12.66 4.10
N SER A 75 -9.10 12.03 5.24
CA SER A 75 -8.31 12.23 6.46
C SER A 75 -6.88 11.70 6.32
N VAL A 76 -6.67 10.54 5.69
CA VAL A 76 -5.33 10.01 5.38
C VAL A 76 -4.58 10.94 4.41
N VAL A 77 -5.24 11.45 3.39
CA VAL A 77 -4.66 12.43 2.44
C VAL A 77 -4.27 13.72 3.16
N VAL A 78 -5.09 14.22 4.09
CA VAL A 78 -4.76 15.41 4.90
C VAL A 78 -3.53 15.16 5.77
N ILE A 79 -3.46 14.01 6.46
CA ILE A 79 -2.27 13.64 7.26
C ILE A 79 -1.02 13.61 6.37
N ALA A 80 -1.11 12.99 5.19
CA ALA A 80 -0.01 12.92 4.24
C ALA A 80 0.36 14.30 3.66
N ALA A 81 -0.61 15.16 3.37
CA ALA A 81 -0.35 16.52 2.89
C ALA A 81 0.36 17.37 3.95
N VAL A 82 -0.04 17.24 5.22
CA VAL A 82 0.66 17.87 6.35
C VAL A 82 2.09 17.36 6.44
N TYR A 83 2.30 16.05 6.33
CA TYR A 83 3.62 15.44 6.30
C TYR A 83 4.49 15.99 5.16
N VAL A 84 3.98 15.94 3.93
CA VAL A 84 4.66 16.41 2.71
C VAL A 84 5.03 17.88 2.85
N ARG A 85 4.12 18.73 3.33
CA ARG A 85 4.36 20.16 3.53
C ARG A 85 5.38 20.44 4.64
N ALA A 86 5.33 19.69 5.74
CA ALA A 86 6.29 19.84 6.84
C ALA A 86 7.71 19.42 6.45
N ARG A 87 7.82 18.55 5.44
CA ARG A 87 9.08 17.95 4.98
C ARG A 87 9.56 18.40 3.61
N ASN A 88 8.76 19.16 2.87
CA ASN A 88 9.03 19.52 1.48
C ASN A 88 9.41 18.30 0.62
N VAL A 89 8.72 17.17 0.81
CA VAL A 89 8.94 15.97 -0.01
C VAL A 89 8.41 16.26 -1.42
N PRO A 90 9.22 16.09 -2.48
CA PRO A 90 8.72 16.21 -3.83
C PRO A 90 7.75 15.05 -4.09
N VAL A 91 6.48 15.38 -4.31
CA VAL A 91 5.46 14.41 -4.71
C VAL A 91 5.25 14.55 -6.20
N GLY A 92 5.43 13.45 -6.92
CA GLY A 92 5.23 13.40 -8.36
C GLY A 92 3.76 13.58 -8.73
N THR A 93 3.37 14.82 -9.02
CA THR A 93 2.01 15.18 -9.43
C THR A 93 1.85 15.29 -10.94
N ALA A 94 2.89 14.92 -11.70
CA ALA A 94 2.84 14.92 -13.15
C ALA A 94 1.75 13.95 -13.65
N LEU A 95 1.04 14.36 -14.69
CA LEU A 95 0.20 13.43 -15.44
C LEU A 95 1.08 12.65 -16.42
N PRO A 96 0.87 11.34 -16.60
CA PRO A 96 1.68 10.55 -17.50
C PRO A 96 1.49 11.04 -18.93
N GLY A 97 2.60 11.28 -19.62
CA GLY A 97 2.64 11.72 -21.01
C GLY A 97 2.54 10.55 -21.99
N ARG A 98 2.55 10.86 -23.29
CA ARG A 98 2.60 9.82 -24.35
C ARG A 98 3.87 8.95 -24.27
N SER A 99 4.97 9.51 -23.76
CA SER A 99 6.22 8.78 -23.51
C SER A 99 6.07 7.68 -22.45
N ASP A 100 5.08 7.82 -21.56
CA ASP A 100 4.93 6.98 -20.39
C ASP A 100 3.94 5.83 -20.64
N LEU A 101 3.38 5.72 -21.85
CA LEU A 101 2.41 4.69 -22.21
C LEU A 101 2.94 3.27 -21.99
N ALA A 102 4.24 3.03 -22.24
CA ALA A 102 4.85 1.75 -21.96
C ALA A 102 4.84 1.42 -20.45
N MET A 103 5.06 2.43 -19.59
CA MET A 103 5.03 2.28 -18.13
C MET A 103 3.60 2.09 -17.62
N VAL A 104 2.63 2.80 -18.20
CA VAL A 104 1.21 2.60 -17.92
C VAL A 104 0.77 1.19 -18.33
N ALA A 105 1.16 0.75 -19.52
CA ALA A 105 0.86 -0.60 -20.01
C ALA A 105 1.48 -1.66 -19.09
N LEU A 106 2.73 -1.49 -18.65
CA LEU A 106 3.38 -2.38 -17.69
C LEU A 106 2.62 -2.43 -16.35
N ALA A 107 2.23 -1.27 -15.82
CA ALA A 107 1.50 -1.14 -14.57
C ALA A 107 0.14 -1.84 -14.59
N VAL A 108 -0.58 -1.78 -15.71
CA VAL A 108 -1.89 -2.42 -15.88
C VAL A 108 -1.77 -3.90 -16.26
N ALA A 109 -0.87 -4.25 -17.18
CA ALA A 109 -0.76 -5.61 -17.68
C ALA A 109 -0.16 -6.57 -16.66
N THR A 110 0.81 -6.11 -15.84
CA THR A 110 1.51 -6.99 -14.89
C THR A 110 0.55 -7.64 -13.90
N PRO A 111 -0.32 -6.90 -13.17
CA PRO A 111 -1.29 -7.51 -12.27
C PRO A 111 -2.25 -8.46 -12.99
N LEU A 112 -2.75 -8.09 -14.18
CA LEU A 112 -3.69 -8.93 -14.94
C LEU A 112 -3.07 -10.28 -15.30
N VAL A 113 -1.85 -10.27 -15.84
CA VAL A 113 -1.15 -11.49 -16.24
C VAL A 113 -0.84 -12.36 -15.02
N LEU A 114 -0.36 -11.75 -13.92
CA LEU A 114 -0.01 -12.51 -12.72
C LEU A 114 -1.22 -13.12 -12.03
N ILE A 115 -2.35 -12.41 -11.99
CA ILE A 115 -3.61 -12.93 -11.46
C ILE A 115 -4.15 -14.06 -12.35
N GLY A 116 -4.15 -13.89 -13.68
CA GLY A 116 -4.56 -14.95 -14.60
C GLY A 116 -3.68 -16.20 -14.53
N VAL A 117 -2.36 -16.05 -14.38
CA VAL A 117 -1.45 -17.19 -14.17
C VAL A 117 -1.71 -17.85 -12.82
N THR A 118 -1.98 -17.08 -11.77
CA THR A 118 -2.30 -17.60 -10.44
C THR A 118 -3.59 -18.42 -10.47
N ASP A 119 -4.64 -17.92 -11.12
CA ASP A 119 -5.89 -18.62 -11.33
C ASP A 119 -5.70 -19.93 -12.13
N LEU A 120 -4.93 -19.88 -13.22
CA LEU A 120 -4.63 -21.07 -14.02
C LEU A 120 -3.91 -22.15 -13.20
N VAL A 121 -2.95 -21.75 -12.35
CA VAL A 121 -2.27 -22.69 -11.45
C VAL A 121 -3.20 -23.17 -10.34
N GLY A 122 -4.07 -22.30 -9.80
CA GLY A 122 -5.12 -22.67 -8.86
C GLY A 122 -6.03 -23.77 -9.42
N ASN A 123 -6.50 -23.61 -10.66
CA ASN A 123 -7.29 -24.60 -11.38
C ASN A 123 -6.55 -25.94 -11.55
N VAL A 124 -5.25 -25.92 -11.92
CA VAL A 124 -4.44 -27.15 -12.06
C VAL A 124 -4.18 -27.81 -10.70
N THR A 125 -4.06 -27.04 -9.63
CA THR A 125 -3.76 -27.53 -8.27
C THR A 125 -5.00 -27.77 -7.41
N SER A 126 -6.21 -27.57 -7.96
CA SER A 126 -7.48 -27.66 -7.25
C SER A 126 -7.57 -26.73 -6.03
N VAL A 127 -6.94 -25.56 -6.11
CA VAL A 127 -7.02 -24.49 -5.10
C VAL A 127 -7.81 -23.35 -5.72
N PRO A 128 -9.09 -23.16 -5.35
CA PRO A 128 -9.92 -22.12 -5.93
C PRO A 128 -9.37 -20.73 -5.60
N PHE A 129 -9.29 -19.86 -6.59
CA PHE A 129 -8.75 -18.51 -6.45
C PHE A 129 -9.49 -17.68 -5.39
N LYS A 130 -10.81 -17.88 -5.24
CA LYS A 130 -11.64 -17.25 -4.20
C LYS A 130 -11.18 -17.53 -2.78
N THR A 131 -10.54 -18.68 -2.53
CA THR A 131 -9.97 -19.04 -1.21
C THR A 131 -8.69 -18.28 -0.91
N LEU A 132 -7.99 -17.78 -1.94
CA LEU A 132 -6.78 -16.98 -1.82
C LEU A 132 -7.10 -15.51 -1.56
N VAL A 133 -8.14 -14.99 -2.22
CA VAL A 133 -8.58 -13.58 -2.08
C VAL A 133 -9.60 -13.41 -0.94
N LEU A 134 -10.07 -14.51 -0.34
CA LEU A 134 -11.07 -14.50 0.74
C LEU A 134 -12.35 -13.72 0.37
N THR A 135 -12.71 -13.75 -0.91
CA THR A 135 -13.86 -13.04 -1.48
C THR A 135 -14.79 -14.04 -2.11
N ALA A 136 -16.09 -13.91 -1.88
CA ALA A 136 -17.09 -14.76 -2.49
C ALA A 136 -18.31 -13.94 -2.93
N TYR A 137 -18.83 -14.29 -4.10
CA TYR A 137 -20.07 -13.76 -4.63
C TYR A 137 -21.12 -14.87 -4.65
N ALA A 138 -22.37 -14.53 -4.34
CA ALA A 138 -23.46 -15.49 -4.52
C ALA A 138 -23.60 -15.87 -6.01
N GLU A 139 -24.00 -17.11 -6.31
CA GLU A 139 -24.14 -17.61 -7.69
C GLU A 139 -25.07 -16.76 -8.58
N ARG A 140 -26.02 -16.06 -7.95
CA ARG A 140 -26.98 -15.18 -8.62
C ARG A 140 -26.71 -13.70 -8.35
N ALA A 141 -25.51 -13.34 -7.88
CA ALA A 141 -25.14 -11.96 -7.70
C ALA A 141 -25.21 -11.22 -9.04
N SER A 142 -25.80 -10.03 -9.05
CA SER A 142 -25.85 -9.22 -10.27
C SER A 142 -24.46 -8.63 -10.57
N ALA A 143 -24.15 -8.48 -11.86
CA ALA A 143 -22.91 -7.82 -12.30
C ALA A 143 -22.82 -6.37 -11.79
N THR A 144 -23.95 -5.68 -11.63
CA THR A 144 -24.00 -4.34 -11.03
C THR A 144 -23.67 -4.34 -9.55
N PHE A 145 -24.05 -5.37 -8.80
CA PHE A 145 -23.66 -5.52 -7.40
C PHE A 145 -22.15 -5.76 -7.27
N ALA A 146 -21.61 -6.71 -8.03
CA ALA A 146 -20.17 -6.99 -8.04
C ALA A 146 -19.34 -5.78 -8.48
N ALA A 147 -19.71 -5.10 -9.57
CA ALA A 147 -19.03 -3.88 -10.00
C ALA A 147 -19.11 -2.75 -8.95
N GLY A 148 -20.24 -2.65 -8.24
CA GLY A 148 -20.40 -1.69 -7.15
C GLY A 148 -19.49 -1.96 -5.96
N THR A 149 -19.36 -3.22 -5.53
CA THR A 149 -18.45 -3.61 -4.46
C THR A 149 -16.99 -3.40 -4.87
N THR A 150 -16.61 -3.79 -6.09
CA THR A 150 -15.26 -3.54 -6.63
C THR A 150 -14.95 -2.05 -6.65
N LEU A 151 -15.89 -1.22 -7.09
CA LEU A 151 -15.70 0.23 -7.15
C LEU A 151 -15.50 0.82 -5.74
N ALA A 152 -16.27 0.37 -4.75
CA ALA A 152 -16.10 0.80 -3.36
C ALA A 152 -14.73 0.35 -2.79
N SER A 153 -14.30 -0.88 -3.08
CA SER A 153 -12.99 -1.41 -2.70
C SER A 153 -11.85 -0.59 -3.31
N VAL A 154 -11.90 -0.34 -4.63
CA VAL A 154 -10.91 0.46 -5.37
C VAL A 154 -10.83 1.88 -4.82
N PHE A 155 -11.98 2.51 -4.55
CA PHE A 155 -12.06 3.87 -4.03
C PHE A 155 -11.35 4.04 -2.67
N VAL A 156 -11.32 3.00 -1.85
CA VAL A 156 -10.58 3.00 -0.58
C VAL A 156 -9.14 2.58 -0.77
N ALA A 157 -8.93 1.37 -1.28
CA ALA A 157 -7.64 0.70 -1.21
C ALA A 157 -6.59 1.38 -2.07
N VAL A 158 -6.96 1.91 -3.26
CA VAL A 158 -6.00 2.53 -4.18
C VAL A 158 -5.44 3.83 -3.62
N PRO A 159 -6.25 4.83 -3.19
CA PRO A 159 -5.71 6.03 -2.56
C PRO A 159 -4.87 5.74 -1.32
N LEU A 160 -5.32 4.82 -0.45
CA LEU A 160 -4.55 4.46 0.75
C LEU A 160 -3.18 3.85 0.37
N ALA A 161 -3.14 2.91 -0.57
CA ALA A 161 -1.90 2.29 -1.01
C ALA A 161 -0.95 3.28 -1.68
N VAL A 162 -1.47 4.20 -2.50
CA VAL A 162 -0.65 5.26 -3.13
C VAL A 162 -0.05 6.20 -2.09
N VAL A 163 -0.86 6.67 -1.13
CA VAL A 163 -0.39 7.55 -0.07
C VAL A 163 0.66 6.85 0.81
N LEU A 164 0.36 5.63 1.26
CA LEU A 164 1.27 4.88 2.12
C LEU A 164 2.58 4.53 1.38
N ASN A 165 2.49 3.86 0.24
CA ASN A 165 3.67 3.35 -0.44
C ASN A 165 4.45 4.45 -1.16
N GLN A 166 3.78 5.32 -1.93
CA GLN A 166 4.51 6.25 -2.81
C GLN A 166 4.81 7.58 -2.14
N VAL A 167 3.83 8.16 -1.44
CA VAL A 167 3.99 9.48 -0.82
C VAL A 167 4.83 9.38 0.45
N LEU A 168 4.50 8.46 1.36
CA LEU A 168 5.16 8.38 2.65
C LEU A 168 6.41 7.52 2.63
N VAL A 169 6.36 6.33 2.02
CA VAL A 169 7.48 5.38 2.08
C VAL A 169 8.52 5.71 1.01
N GLN A 170 8.14 5.64 -0.26
CA GLN A 170 9.08 5.89 -1.37
C GLN A 170 9.59 7.33 -1.37
N GLY A 171 8.71 8.32 -1.18
CA GLY A 171 9.10 9.72 -1.08
C GLY A 171 10.16 9.97 0.01
N SER A 172 10.08 9.24 1.12
CA SER A 172 11.06 9.34 2.21
C SER A 172 12.35 8.59 1.93
N PHE A 173 12.28 7.43 1.26
CA PHE A 173 13.49 6.71 0.87
C PHE A 173 14.26 7.42 -0.24
N ARG A 174 13.57 8.09 -1.18
CA ARG A 174 14.21 8.91 -2.24
C ARG A 174 15.09 10.01 -1.66
N SER A 175 14.75 10.58 -0.50
CA SER A 175 15.54 11.66 0.10
C SER A 175 16.81 11.17 0.80
N ILE A 176 16.96 9.85 1.04
CA ILE A 176 18.06 9.29 1.85
C ILE A 176 18.81 8.12 1.21
N THR A 177 18.31 7.57 0.09
CA THR A 177 18.90 6.43 -0.62
C THR A 177 18.89 6.64 -2.14
N SER A 178 19.54 5.76 -2.89
CA SER A 178 19.44 5.73 -4.35
C SER A 178 18.03 5.33 -4.80
N SER A 179 17.64 5.71 -6.01
CA SER A 179 16.35 5.35 -6.61
C SER A 179 16.07 3.84 -6.57
N ASP A 180 17.04 3.00 -6.91
CA ASP A 180 16.87 1.54 -6.90
C ASP A 180 16.64 0.99 -5.48
N ALA A 181 17.33 1.54 -4.49
CA ALA A 181 17.13 1.15 -3.09
C ALA A 181 15.77 1.63 -2.58
N ALA A 182 15.32 2.82 -2.97
CA ALA A 182 14.00 3.32 -2.62
C ALA A 182 12.88 2.43 -3.20
N ILE A 183 13.02 1.97 -4.44
CA ILE A 183 12.09 1.03 -5.07
C ILE A 183 12.06 -0.29 -4.28
N ALA A 184 13.23 -0.88 -4.01
CA ALA A 184 13.32 -2.15 -3.31
C ALA A 184 12.75 -2.08 -1.89
N LEU A 185 13.11 -1.05 -1.12
CA LEU A 185 12.62 -0.85 0.26
C LEU A 185 11.13 -0.59 0.30
N THR A 186 10.59 0.19 -0.64
CA THR A 186 9.14 0.43 -0.75
C THR A 186 8.40 -0.86 -1.07
N THR A 187 8.94 -1.67 -1.98
CA THR A 187 8.35 -2.96 -2.37
C THR A 187 8.35 -3.93 -1.19
N LEU A 188 9.47 -4.06 -0.47
CA LEU A 188 9.59 -4.94 0.69
C LEU A 188 8.68 -4.51 1.84
N LEU A 189 8.64 -3.21 2.13
CA LEU A 189 7.76 -2.67 3.18
C LEU A 189 6.29 -2.85 2.79
N GLY A 190 5.93 -2.52 1.56
CA GLY A 190 4.58 -2.72 1.03
C GLY A 190 4.18 -4.19 1.07
N ALA A 191 5.09 -5.09 0.71
CA ALA A 191 4.85 -6.54 0.75
C ALA A 191 4.62 -7.04 2.17
N PHE A 192 5.38 -6.52 3.14
CA PHE A 192 5.19 -6.85 4.56
C PHE A 192 3.85 -6.34 5.10
N VAL A 193 3.47 -5.11 4.76
CA VAL A 193 2.20 -4.50 5.18
C VAL A 193 1.00 -5.22 4.57
N LEU A 194 1.09 -5.54 3.27
CA LEU A 194 -0.03 -6.10 2.53
C LEU A 194 -0.14 -7.62 2.73
N GLY A 195 1.00 -8.34 2.82
CA GLY A 195 1.11 -9.72 3.28
C GLY A 195 0.05 -10.71 2.79
N ASP A 196 -0.16 -11.80 3.53
CA ASP A 196 -1.08 -12.93 3.21
C ASP A 196 -2.55 -12.55 2.92
N GLN A 197 -2.92 -11.28 3.09
CA GLN A 197 -4.29 -10.77 3.04
C GLN A 197 -4.51 -9.81 1.84
N GLY A 198 -3.48 -9.55 1.03
CA GLY A 198 -3.55 -8.66 -0.14
C GLY A 198 -3.80 -7.18 0.21
N LEU A 199 -4.08 -6.37 -0.82
CA LEU A 199 -4.25 -4.91 -0.71
C LEU A 199 -5.35 -4.44 0.25
N VAL A 200 -6.34 -5.30 0.54
CA VAL A 200 -7.53 -4.96 1.34
C VAL A 200 -7.45 -5.53 2.76
N GLY A 201 -6.96 -6.75 2.97
CA GLY A 201 -6.97 -7.36 4.29
C GLY A 201 -5.74 -7.06 5.17
N GLY A 202 -4.68 -6.44 4.62
CA GLY A 202 -3.55 -5.95 5.42
C GLY A 202 -3.85 -4.69 6.25
N ILE A 203 -4.93 -3.97 5.94
CA ILE A 203 -5.24 -2.67 6.54
C ILE A 203 -5.96 -2.86 7.88
N GLY A 204 -5.29 -2.51 8.98
CA GLY A 204 -5.87 -2.51 10.34
C GLY A 204 -5.32 -3.57 11.31
N GLU A 205 -4.45 -4.48 10.90
CA GLU A 205 -3.81 -5.44 11.82
C GLU A 205 -2.66 -4.81 12.62
N THR A 206 -2.88 -4.50 13.90
CA THR A 206 -1.91 -3.84 14.80
C THR A 206 -0.49 -4.42 14.75
N SER A 207 -0.35 -5.75 14.60
CA SER A 207 0.95 -6.44 14.53
C SER A 207 1.78 -6.04 13.30
N LYS A 208 1.15 -5.86 12.13
CA LYS A 208 1.83 -5.46 10.89
C LYS A 208 2.35 -4.03 10.98
N TYR A 209 1.64 -3.12 11.65
CA TYR A 209 2.12 -1.74 11.79
C TYR A 209 3.22 -1.57 12.84
N VAL A 210 3.23 -2.40 13.89
CA VAL A 210 4.38 -2.50 14.79
C VAL A 210 5.62 -2.96 14.02
N GLY A 211 5.45 -3.96 13.14
CA GLY A 211 6.53 -4.43 12.26
C GLY A 211 7.06 -3.34 11.33
N VAL A 212 6.18 -2.56 10.69
CA VAL A 212 6.56 -1.39 9.87
C VAL A 212 7.37 -0.37 10.67
N GLY A 213 6.91 -0.03 11.87
CA GLY A 213 7.61 0.91 12.76
C GLY A 213 9.00 0.40 13.12
N LEU A 214 9.12 -0.88 13.49
CA LEU A 214 10.39 -1.52 13.82
C LEU A 214 11.33 -1.59 12.61
N PHE A 215 10.84 -1.92 11.42
CA PHE A 215 11.63 -1.97 10.21
C PHE A 215 12.10 -0.58 9.76
N ALA A 216 11.24 0.42 9.86
CA ALA A 216 11.60 1.81 9.56
C ALA A 216 12.67 2.33 10.54
N LEU A 217 12.54 2.02 11.84
CA LEU A 217 13.57 2.33 12.85
C LEU A 217 14.89 1.58 12.60
N ALA A 218 14.82 0.31 12.21
CA ALA A 218 16.00 -0.48 11.87
C ALA A 218 16.72 0.07 10.62
N SER A 219 15.96 0.41 9.57
CA SER A 219 16.50 1.03 8.35
C SER A 219 17.14 2.40 8.64
N LEU A 220 16.56 3.15 9.57
CA LEU A 220 17.14 4.39 10.09
C LEU A 220 18.48 4.14 10.79
N ALA A 221 18.58 3.12 11.64
CA ALA A 221 19.82 2.79 12.32
C ALA A 221 20.96 2.51 11.32
N VAL A 222 20.69 1.76 10.24
CA VAL A 222 21.66 1.50 9.16
C VAL A 222 22.18 2.79 8.53
N HIS A 223 21.26 3.66 8.16
CA HIS A 223 21.59 4.88 7.43
C HIS A 223 22.39 5.86 8.31
N VAL A 224 21.98 6.05 9.57
CA VAL A 224 22.75 6.86 10.53
C VAL A 224 24.13 6.27 10.75
N SER A 225 24.24 4.95 10.87
CA SER A 225 25.54 4.31 11.06
C SER A 225 26.47 4.52 9.87
N ARG A 226 25.96 4.49 8.64
CA ARG A 226 26.76 4.75 7.41
C ARG A 226 27.24 6.19 7.27
N THR A 227 26.48 7.15 7.80
CA THR A 227 26.79 8.59 7.67
C THR A 227 27.64 9.13 8.82
N ARG A 228 27.57 8.49 9.99
CA ARG A 228 28.29 8.91 11.20
C ARG A 228 29.58 8.14 11.45
N PHE A 229 29.71 6.94 10.89
CA PHE A 229 30.85 6.08 11.16
C PHE A 229 31.44 5.51 9.86
N ASP A 230 32.74 5.74 9.64
CA ASP A 230 33.48 5.17 8.51
C ASP A 230 33.74 3.65 8.67
N ALA A 231 33.63 3.15 9.90
CA ALA A 231 33.93 1.77 10.23
C ALA A 231 32.84 0.82 9.67
N ARG A 232 33.25 -0.04 8.74
CA ARG A 232 32.32 -0.93 8.02
C ARG A 232 31.49 -1.86 8.90
N TRP A 233 32.05 -2.27 10.03
CA TRP A 233 31.38 -3.17 10.96
C TRP A 233 30.21 -2.50 11.70
N ILE A 234 30.25 -1.17 11.93
CA ILE A 234 29.21 -0.46 12.69
C ILE A 234 27.89 -0.41 11.91
N TRP A 235 27.95 -0.13 10.61
CA TRP A 235 26.73 -0.19 9.79
C TRP A 235 26.31 -1.61 9.42
N ALA A 236 27.24 -2.58 9.39
CA ALA A 236 26.87 -3.99 9.28
C ALA A 236 26.05 -4.44 10.50
N VAL A 237 26.47 -4.08 11.72
CA VAL A 237 25.72 -4.36 12.97
C VAL A 237 24.38 -3.62 12.98
N ALA A 238 24.34 -2.35 12.56
CA ALA A 238 23.10 -1.59 12.48
C ALA A 238 22.10 -2.15 11.44
N ALA A 239 22.58 -2.91 10.44
CA ALA A 239 21.76 -3.59 9.45
C ALA A 239 21.15 -4.89 9.94
N VAL A 240 21.70 -5.48 11.01
CA VAL A 240 21.22 -6.76 11.55
C VAL A 240 19.72 -6.72 11.87
N PRO A 241 19.14 -5.71 12.55
CA PRO A 241 17.71 -5.71 12.83
C PRO A 241 16.83 -5.60 11.57
N ALA A 242 17.25 -4.82 10.57
CA ALA A 242 16.50 -4.68 9.32
C ALA A 242 16.57 -5.95 8.48
N VAL A 243 17.75 -6.57 8.41
CA VAL A 243 17.97 -7.84 7.72
C VAL A 243 17.21 -8.96 8.42
N LEU A 244 17.32 -9.06 9.75
CA LEU A 244 16.56 -10.04 10.54
C LEU A 244 15.06 -9.86 10.34
N PHE A 245 14.57 -8.62 10.32
CA PHE A 245 13.16 -8.37 10.05
C PHE A 245 12.73 -8.90 8.68
N VAL A 246 13.49 -8.61 7.62
CA VAL A 246 13.20 -9.08 6.26
C VAL A 246 13.28 -10.61 6.20
N VAL A 247 14.31 -11.21 6.79
CA VAL A 247 14.51 -12.66 6.80
C VAL A 247 13.39 -13.36 7.57
N LEU A 248 13.07 -12.90 8.78
CA LEU A 248 12.03 -13.50 9.62
C LEU A 248 10.65 -13.35 8.97
N SER A 249 10.38 -12.18 8.38
CA SER A 249 9.13 -11.92 7.65
C SER A 249 9.03 -12.78 6.39
N GLY A 250 10.13 -12.94 5.65
CA GLY A 250 10.20 -13.84 4.49
C GLY A 250 10.03 -15.30 4.87
N VAL A 251 10.67 -15.75 5.95
CA VAL A 251 10.52 -17.12 6.48
C VAL A 251 9.09 -17.35 6.96
N GLN A 252 8.48 -16.39 7.66
CA GLN A 252 7.09 -16.48 8.10
C GLN A 252 6.13 -16.55 6.91
N TRP A 253 6.35 -15.73 5.87
CA TRP A 253 5.56 -15.79 4.64
C TRP A 253 5.73 -17.13 3.92
N VAL A 254 6.96 -17.63 3.78
CA VAL A 254 7.19 -18.96 3.17
C VAL A 254 6.51 -20.06 3.99
N ALA A 255 6.51 -19.94 5.32
CA ALA A 255 5.87 -20.90 6.22
C ALA A 255 4.33 -20.82 6.17
N SER A 256 3.73 -19.69 5.76
CA SER A 256 2.28 -19.54 5.62
C SER A 256 1.75 -19.97 4.25
N ILE A 257 2.62 -20.20 3.27
CA ILE A 257 2.24 -20.71 1.95
C ILE A 257 1.70 -22.14 2.08
N ALA A 258 0.37 -22.26 2.10
CA ALA A 258 -0.33 -23.54 2.14
C ALA A 258 -0.36 -24.26 0.77
N SER A 259 -0.10 -23.53 -0.33
CA SER A 259 -0.17 -24.07 -1.69
C SER A 259 0.68 -23.27 -2.68
N ILE A 260 1.05 -23.89 -3.81
CA ILE A 260 1.77 -23.20 -4.90
C ILE A 260 0.98 -21.97 -5.39
N ALA A 261 -0.35 -22.08 -5.49
CA ALA A 261 -1.22 -20.99 -5.89
C ALA A 261 -1.19 -19.82 -4.88
N ALA A 262 -1.17 -20.11 -3.58
CA ALA A 262 -1.00 -19.07 -2.55
C ALA A 262 0.35 -18.35 -2.65
N GLY A 263 1.42 -19.10 -2.93
CA GLY A 263 2.75 -18.52 -3.17
C GLY A 263 2.78 -17.60 -4.40
N LEU A 264 2.17 -18.03 -5.51
CA LEU A 264 2.03 -17.23 -6.72
C LEU A 264 1.20 -15.97 -6.51
N TYR A 265 0.09 -16.07 -5.76
CA TYR A 265 -0.72 -14.91 -5.40
C TYR A 265 0.07 -13.89 -4.57
N GLY A 266 0.84 -14.35 -3.58
CA GLY A 266 1.73 -13.49 -2.81
C GLY A 266 2.80 -12.82 -3.69
N LEU A 267 3.43 -13.57 -4.59
CA LEU A 267 4.38 -13.01 -5.58
C LEU A 267 3.72 -12.01 -6.53
N ALA A 268 2.46 -12.21 -6.92
CA ALA A 268 1.70 -11.28 -7.74
C ALA A 268 1.51 -9.92 -7.04
N ASN A 269 1.21 -9.93 -5.75
CA ASN A 269 1.12 -8.72 -4.92
C ASN A 269 2.48 -8.02 -4.82
N VAL A 270 3.55 -8.77 -4.53
CA VAL A 270 4.92 -8.23 -4.44
C VAL A 270 5.37 -7.61 -5.77
N ALA A 271 5.15 -8.31 -6.87
CA ALA A 271 5.50 -7.83 -8.21
C ALA A 271 4.70 -6.57 -8.58
N THR A 272 3.41 -6.51 -8.22
CA THR A 272 2.57 -5.31 -8.43
C THR A 272 3.11 -4.12 -7.66
N LEU A 273 3.51 -4.30 -6.40
CA LEU A 273 4.14 -3.24 -5.60
C LEU A 273 5.47 -2.79 -6.20
N GLY A 274 6.27 -3.74 -6.68
CA GLY A 274 7.54 -3.46 -7.36
C GLY A 274 7.35 -2.65 -8.64
N VAL A 275 6.40 -3.05 -9.49
CA VAL A 275 6.06 -2.31 -10.71
C VAL A 275 5.49 -0.94 -10.38
N ALA A 276 4.63 -0.81 -9.36
CA ALA A 276 4.10 0.46 -8.92
C ALA A 276 5.21 1.42 -8.45
N ALA A 277 6.15 0.94 -7.64
CA ALA A 277 7.28 1.73 -7.16
C ALA A 277 8.25 2.10 -8.30
N TYR A 278 8.56 1.15 -9.18
CA TYR A 278 9.42 1.37 -10.34
C TYR A 278 8.83 2.39 -11.32
N THR A 279 7.54 2.24 -11.66
CA THR A 279 6.88 3.15 -12.60
C THR A 279 6.74 4.55 -12.01
N TYR A 280 6.40 4.68 -10.71
CA TYR A 280 6.40 5.97 -10.03
C TYR A 280 7.76 6.68 -10.09
N GLU A 281 8.86 5.95 -9.88
CA GLU A 281 10.22 6.51 -9.97
C GLU A 281 10.54 7.05 -11.37
N ARG A 282 10.02 6.38 -12.41
CA ARG A 282 10.31 6.69 -13.82
C ARG A 282 9.40 7.77 -14.40
N THR A 283 8.15 7.84 -13.98
CA THR A 283 7.15 8.77 -14.55
C THR A 283 6.86 9.95 -13.64
N ASP A 284 7.31 9.91 -12.38
CA ASP A 284 7.01 10.91 -11.35
C ASP A 284 5.51 11.23 -11.27
N SER A 285 4.68 10.19 -11.38
CA SER A 285 3.22 10.29 -11.46
C SER A 285 2.57 9.28 -10.55
N LEU A 286 1.73 9.76 -9.61
CA LEU A 286 0.93 8.90 -8.73
C LEU A 286 -0.18 8.15 -9.47
N LEU A 287 -0.51 8.51 -10.71
CA LEU A 287 -1.58 7.87 -11.48
C LEU A 287 -1.17 6.47 -11.94
N VAL A 288 0.08 6.29 -12.35
CA VAL A 288 0.59 4.98 -12.81
C VAL A 288 0.57 3.90 -11.72
N PRO A 289 1.07 4.12 -10.48
CA PRO A 289 0.93 3.16 -9.40
C PRO A 289 -0.54 2.97 -8.97
N ALA A 290 -1.38 4.02 -9.06
CA ALA A 290 -2.82 3.88 -8.80
C ALA A 290 -3.48 2.89 -9.77
N LEU A 291 -3.11 2.95 -11.06
CA LEU A 291 -3.58 2.01 -12.06
C LEU A 291 -3.10 0.58 -11.80
N ALA A 292 -1.86 0.39 -11.32
CA ALA A 292 -1.37 -0.93 -10.93
C ALA A 292 -2.21 -1.55 -9.80
N TYR A 293 -2.47 -0.78 -8.74
CA TYR A 293 -3.28 -1.25 -7.61
C TYR A 293 -4.74 -1.48 -8.00
N ALA A 294 -5.34 -0.57 -8.79
CA ALA A 294 -6.69 -0.74 -9.30
C ALA A 294 -6.80 -1.98 -10.18
N SER A 295 -5.81 -2.20 -11.06
CA SER A 295 -5.78 -3.36 -11.94
C SER A 295 -5.66 -4.66 -11.17
N LEU A 296 -4.88 -4.70 -10.08
CA LEU A 296 -4.80 -5.87 -9.21
C LEU A 296 -6.14 -6.19 -8.55
N LEU A 297 -6.80 -5.17 -7.97
CA LEU A 297 -8.09 -5.36 -7.29
C LEU A 297 -9.19 -5.79 -8.26
N VAL A 298 -9.30 -5.10 -9.40
CA VAL A 298 -10.30 -5.41 -10.42
C VAL A 298 -10.05 -6.80 -11.01
N ALA A 299 -8.80 -7.18 -11.27
CA ALA A 299 -8.46 -8.51 -11.77
C ALA A 299 -8.86 -9.59 -10.76
N SER A 300 -8.48 -9.42 -9.49
CA SER A 300 -8.79 -10.37 -8.43
C SER A 300 -10.30 -10.55 -8.26
N GLU A 301 -11.06 -9.45 -8.18
CA GLU A 301 -12.51 -9.53 -8.03
C GLU A 301 -13.21 -10.07 -9.28
N ALA A 302 -12.72 -9.73 -10.49
CA ALA A 302 -13.26 -10.23 -11.74
C ALA A 302 -13.08 -11.74 -11.88
N VAL A 303 -11.94 -12.30 -11.46
CA VAL A 303 -11.73 -13.76 -11.50
C VAL A 303 -12.75 -14.48 -10.63
N VAL A 304 -12.92 -14.03 -9.38
CA VAL A 304 -13.88 -14.61 -8.44
C VAL A 304 -15.31 -14.51 -8.98
N PHE A 305 -15.71 -13.35 -9.49
CA PHE A 305 -17.07 -13.13 -9.98
C PHE A 305 -17.39 -13.91 -11.27
N LEU A 306 -16.46 -13.95 -12.23
CA LEU A 306 -16.71 -14.53 -13.56
C LEU A 306 -16.48 -16.04 -13.62
N PHE A 307 -15.53 -16.57 -12.85
CA PHE A 307 -15.09 -17.96 -12.97
C PHE A 307 -15.39 -18.82 -11.74
N GLU A 308 -15.53 -18.22 -10.55
CA GLU A 308 -15.72 -18.99 -9.30
C GLU A 308 -16.88 -18.49 -8.42
N PRO A 309 -18.09 -18.21 -8.96
CA PRO A 309 -19.21 -17.80 -8.12
C PRO A 309 -19.63 -18.91 -7.15
N GLY A 310 -20.12 -18.53 -5.97
CA GLY A 310 -20.54 -19.45 -4.89
C GLY A 310 -19.77 -19.26 -3.58
N PRO A 311 -20.13 -20.01 -2.52
CA PRO A 311 -19.52 -19.89 -1.20
C PRO A 311 -18.01 -20.22 -1.21
N LEU A 312 -17.29 -19.82 -0.16
CA LEU A 312 -15.86 -20.12 0.02
C LEU A 312 -15.59 -21.61 0.30
N TRP A 313 -16.63 -22.42 0.58
CA TRP A 313 -16.60 -23.84 0.92
C TRP A 313 -17.73 -24.61 0.25
#